data_AF-A0A4J1W7E1-F1
#
_entry.id   AF-A0A4J1W7E1-F1
#
_cell.length_a   1.000
_cell.length_b   1.000
_cell.length_c   1.000
_cell.angle_alpha   90.00
_cell.angle_beta   90.00
_cell.angle_gamma   90.00
#
_symmetry.space_group_name_H-M   'P 1'
#
loop_
_entity.id
_entity.type
_entity.pdbx_description
1 polymer ?
#
loop_
_entity_poly.entity_id
_entity_poly.type
_entity_poly.pdbx_seq_one_letter_code
_entity_poly.pdbx_strand_id
1 'polypeptide(L)' 'MELQELVERSWAIRQAYHELEVKHHDSKWTVEEDLLTLSNDIGNFQRLVMTKQERYYDETPYTLEQKLSENIW' A
#
# COMPACT_ATOMS: atom_id res chain seq x y z
N MET A 1 14.75 -1.59 12.79
CA MET A 1 14.33 -0.35 12.13
C MET A 1 13.54 0.43 13.14
N GLU A 2 13.97 1.65 13.42
CA GLU A 2 13.24 2.56 14.29
C GLU A 2 12.01 3.11 13.55
N LEU A 3 10.99 3.56 14.28
CA LEU A 3 9.77 4.12 13.67
C LEU A 3 10.10 5.31 12.75
N GLN A 4 11.05 6.14 13.16
CA GLN A 4 11.49 7.29 12.37
C GLN A 4 12.11 6.86 11.03
N GLU A 5 12.96 5.84 11.05
CA GLU A 5 13.58 5.27 9.84
C GLU A 5 12.51 4.68 8.89
N LEU A 6 11.47 4.05 9.45
CA LEU A 6 10.34 3.56 8.66
C LEU A 6 9.60 4.72 7.96
N VAL A 7 9.27 5.78 8.68
CA VAL A 7 8.59 6.97 8.14
C VAL A 7 9.40 7.61 7.02
N GLU A 8 10.71 7.76 7.21
CA GLU A 8 11.62 8.32 6.19
C GLU A 8 11.65 7.48 4.92
N ARG A 9 11.70 6.15 5.07
CA ARG A 9 11.67 5.22 3.94
C ARG A 9 10.33 5.22 3.21
N SER A 10 9.20 5.24 3.94
CA SER A 10 7.87 5.37 3.34
C SER A 10 7.75 6.66 2.53
N TRP A 11 8.22 7.78 3.09
CA TRP A 11 8.24 9.06 2.37
C TRP A 11 9.09 9.04 1.11
N ALA A 12 10.26 8.39 1.15
CA ALA A 12 11.10 8.24 -0.04
C ALA A 12 10.39 7.46 -1.16
N ILE A 13 9.62 6.42 -0.81
CA ILE A 13 8.79 5.68 -1.77
C ILE A 13 7.71 6.59 -2.36
N ARG A 14 6.94 7.32 -1.52
CA ARG A 14 5.89 8.23 -1.99
C ARG A 14 6.44 9.31 -2.93
N GLN A 15 7.63 9.86 -2.65
CA GLN A 15 8.28 10.82 -3.55
C GLN A 15 8.67 10.22 -4.89
N ALA A 16 9.20 8.99 -4.92
CA ALA A 16 9.47 8.31 -6.17
C ALA A 16 8.19 8.08 -7.00
N TYR A 17 7.07 7.75 -6.36
CA TYR A 17 5.77 7.68 -7.05
C TYR A 17 5.30 9.04 -7.57
N HIS A 18 5.43 10.13 -6.79
CA HIS A 18 5.13 11.48 -7.28
C HIS A 18 5.92 11.85 -8.53
N GLU A 19 7.20 11.45 -8.63
CA GLU A 19 8.00 11.68 -9.83
C GLU A 19 7.44 10.93 -11.05
N LEU A 20 6.96 9.70 -10.85
CA LEU A 20 6.29 8.91 -11.89
C LEU A 20 4.95 9.51 -12.28
N GLU A 21 4.14 9.94 -11.32
CA GLU A 21 2.84 10.58 -11.54
C GLU A 21 3.01 11.85 -12.40
N VAL A 22 3.94 12.74 -12.02
CA VAL A 22 4.22 13.96 -12.81
C VAL A 22 4.73 13.60 -14.20
N LYS A 23 5.60 12.59 -14.32
CA LYS A 23 6.16 12.16 -15.61
C LYS A 23 5.09 11.61 -16.57
N HIS A 24 4.07 10.93 -16.05
CA HIS A 24 3.09 10.20 -16.85
C HIS A 24 1.72 10.86 -16.94
N HIS A 25 1.39 11.76 -16.01
CA HIS A 25 0.07 12.35 -15.85
C HIS A 25 0.09 13.86 -15.62
N ASP A 26 1.26 14.51 -15.63
CA ASP A 26 1.45 15.96 -15.45
C ASP A 26 0.90 16.52 -14.11
N SER A 27 0.56 15.64 -13.18
CA SER A 27 0.07 16.00 -11.85
C SER A 27 0.53 14.97 -10.83
N LYS A 28 0.50 15.37 -9.55
CA LYS A 28 0.58 14.45 -8.41
C LYS A 28 -0.81 14.02 -8.02
N TRP A 29 -0.94 12.83 -7.48
CA TRP A 29 -2.18 12.40 -6.85
C TRP A 29 -2.54 13.34 -5.70
N THR A 30 -3.84 13.58 -5.54
CA THR A 30 -4.36 14.28 -4.38
C THR A 30 -4.42 13.36 -3.17
N VAL A 31 -4.65 13.93 -1.99
CA VAL A 31 -4.84 13.14 -0.76
C VAL A 31 -6.05 12.21 -0.88
N GLU A 32 -7.08 12.59 -1.63
CA GLU A 32 -8.25 11.75 -1.90
C GLU A 32 -7.90 10.54 -2.78
N GLU A 33 -7.00 10.70 -3.77
CA GLU A 33 -6.51 9.60 -4.60
C GLU A 33 -5.58 8.67 -3.82
N ASP A 34 -4.71 9.22 -2.97
CA ASP A 34 -3.90 8.45 -2.03
C ASP A 34 -4.80 7.62 -1.08
N LEU A 35 -5.87 8.23 -0.55
CA LEU A 35 -6.85 7.54 0.31
C LEU A 35 -7.62 6.44 -0.44
N LEU A 36 -7.99 6.67 -1.69
CA LEU A 36 -8.63 5.66 -2.54
C LEU A 36 -7.73 4.43 -2.68
N THR A 37 -6.43 4.65 -2.88
CA THR A 37 -5.45 3.58 -3.07
C THR A 37 -5.22 2.81 -1.77
N LEU A 38 -5.08 3.52 -0.65
CA LEU A 38 -5.02 2.90 0.68
C LEU A 38 -6.25 2.02 0.96
N SER A 39 -7.44 2.45 0.56
CA SER A 39 -8.65 1.64 0.75
C SER A 39 -8.61 0.29 0.03
N ASN A 40 -7.97 0.24 -1.15
CA ASN A 40 -7.75 -0.98 -1.90
C ASN A 40 -6.73 -1.90 -1.20
N ASP A 41 -5.65 -1.33 -0.67
CA ASP A 41 -4.64 -2.10 0.06
C ASP A 41 -5.16 -2.66 1.39
N ILE A 42 -6.03 -1.91 2.07
CA ILE A 42 -6.77 -2.39 3.24
C ILE A 42 -7.64 -3.60 2.84
N GLY A 43 -8.40 -3.50 1.75
CA GLY A 43 -9.25 -4.59 1.27
C GLY A 43 -8.45 -5.86 0.92
N ASN A 44 -7.32 -5.70 0.24
CA ASN A 44 -6.40 -6.80 -0.08
C ASN A 44 -5.85 -7.46 1.19
N PHE A 45 -5.41 -6.67 2.16
CA PHE A 45 -4.92 -7.16 3.44
C PHE A 45 -6.02 -7.92 4.21
N GLN A 46 -7.23 -7.36 4.31
CA GLN A 46 -8.36 -7.98 5.00
C GLN A 46 -8.74 -9.33 4.40
N ARG A 47 -8.71 -9.46 3.07
CA ARG A 47 -8.96 -10.73 2.38
C ARG A 47 -7.94 -11.80 2.74
N LEU A 48 -6.66 -11.45 2.83
CA LEU A 48 -5.60 -12.35 3.28
C LEU A 48 -5.73 -12.71 4.77
N VAL A 49 -6.18 -11.79 5.62
CA VAL A 49 -6.52 -12.09 7.03
C VAL A 49 -7.62 -13.14 7.11
N MET A 50 -8.70 -12.97 6.34
CA MET A 50 -9.80 -13.93 6.31
C MET A 50 -9.39 -15.29 5.74
N THR A 51 -8.46 -15.29 4.78
CA THR A 51 -7.87 -16.51 4.23
C THR A 51 -7.04 -17.25 5.27
N LYS A 52 -6.20 -16.53 6.03
CA LYS A 52 -5.43 -17.11 7.16
C LYS A 52 -6.33 -17.66 8.27
N GLN A 53 -7.54 -17.12 8.42
CA GLN A 53 -8.55 -17.61 9.35
C GLN A 53 -9.41 -18.76 8.79
N GLU A 54 -9.13 -19.23 7.57
CA GLU A 54 -9.91 -20.28 6.89
C GLU A 54 -11.39 -19.88 6.65
N ARG A 55 -11.67 -18.57 6.57
CA ARG A 55 -13.02 -18.02 6.37
C ARG A 55 -13.24 -17.45 4.98
N TYR A 56 -12.21 -17.45 4.15
CA TYR A 56 -12.25 -16.97 2.78
C TYR A 56 -11.21 -17.74 1.94
N TYR A 57 -11.46 -17.84 0.64
CA TYR A 57 -10.53 -18.47 -0.30
C TYR A 57 -9.91 -17.41 -1.21
N ASP A 58 -8.58 -17.33 -1.21
CA ASP A 58 -7.80 -16.37 -1.99
C ASP A 58 -6.65 -17.10 -2.69
N GLU A 59 -6.58 -16.99 -4.01
CA GLU A 59 -5.51 -17.57 -4.85
C GLU A 59 -4.46 -16.55 -5.28
N THR A 60 -4.53 -15.32 -4.77
CA THR A 60 -3.57 -14.29 -5.18
C THR A 60 -2.16 -14.64 -4.69
N PRO A 61 -1.11 -14.28 -5.46
CA PRO A 61 0.27 -14.62 -5.11
C PRO A 61 0.83 -13.78 -3.94
N TYR A 62 0.00 -12.96 -3.29
CA TYR A 62 0.41 -12.03 -2.26
C TYR A 62 0.52 -12.71 -0.90
N THR A 63 1.46 -12.25 -0.07
CA THR A 63 1.53 -12.66 1.33
C THR A 63 0.87 -11.63 2.24
N LEU A 64 0.43 -12.09 3.42
CA LEU A 64 -0.17 -11.23 4.43
C LEU A 64 0.81 -10.12 4.86
N GLU A 65 2.08 -10.48 5.02
CA GLU A 65 3.16 -9.58 5.42
C GLU A 65 3.44 -8.51 4.35
N GLN A 66 3.38 -8.90 3.07
CA GLN A 66 3.54 -7.96 1.96
C GLN A 66 2.41 -6.94 1.97
N LYS A 67 1.15 -7.39 1.99
CA LYS A 67 0.00 -6.46 1.97
C LYS A 67 -0.12 -5.63 3.24
N LEU A 68 0.28 -6.16 4.39
CA LEU A 68 0.41 -5.36 5.61
C LEU A 68 1.44 -4.22 5.41
N SER A 69 2.56 -4.51 4.76
CA SER A 69 3.61 -3.51 4.52
C SER A 69 3.17 -2.43 3.54
N GLU A 70 2.36 -2.76 2.53
CA GLU A 70 1.75 -1.79 1.61
C GLU A 70 0.78 -0.82 2.30
N ASN A 71 0.18 -1.21 3.44
CA ASN A 71 -0.67 -0.31 4.23
C ASN A 71 0.13 0.69 5.10
N ILE A 72 1.47 0.57 5.15
CA ILE A 72 2.34 1.38 6.02
C ILE A 72 3.01 2.54 5.26
N TRP A 73 3.26 2.39 3.96
CA TRP A 73 3.91 3.41 3.14
C TRP A 73 2.94 4.08 2.18
#